data_AF-A0A250KN45-F1
#
_entry.id   AF-A0A250KN45-F1
#
_cell.length_a   1.000
_cell.length_b   1.000
_cell.length_c   1.000
_cell.angle_alpha   90.00
_cell.angle_beta   90.00
_cell.angle_gamma   90.00
#
_symmetry.space_group_name_H-M   'P 1'
#
loop_
_entity.id
_entity.type
_entity.pdbx_description
1 polymer ?
#
loop_
_entity_poly.entity_id
_entity_poly.type
_entity_poly.pdbx_seq_one_letter_code
_entity_poly.pdbx_strand_id
1 'polypeptide(L)'
;MNDKAVVCTGCGQPVETGEGSSVRGEPWSLLMMIGLIVATLFVPPVGLVAGVIGFMDEAKKVQGAILTTIGVFMTLLLTAIILGL
;
A
#
# COMPACT_ATOMS: atom_id res chain seq x y z
N MET A 1 -8.66 -29.56 -21.13
CA MET A 1 -8.42 -28.61 -20.02
C MET A 1 -6.98 -28.84 -19.60
N ASN A 2 -6.11 -27.84 -19.79
CA ASN A 2 -4.67 -27.93 -19.53
C ASN A 2 -4.33 -26.85 -18.49
N ASP A 3 -4.50 -27.18 -17.21
CA ASP A 3 -4.17 -26.29 -16.11
C ASP A 3 -2.67 -26.40 -15.81
N LYS A 4 -1.91 -25.41 -16.27
CA LYS A 4 -0.49 -25.28 -15.95
C LYS A 4 -0.36 -24.71 -14.54
N ALA A 5 -0.10 -25.57 -13.56
CA ALA A 5 0.28 -25.15 -12.21
C ALA A 5 1.65 -24.44 -12.27
N VAL A 6 1.69 -23.18 -11.84
CA VAL A 6 2.94 -22.41 -11.76
C VAL A 6 3.53 -22.67 -10.38
N VAL A 7 4.57 -23.50 -10.28
CA VAL A 7 5.21 -23.81 -9.00
C VAL A 7 6.22 -22.69 -8.69
N CYS A 8 6.16 -22.12 -7.48
CA CYS A 8 7.18 -21.17 -7.01
C CYS A 8 8.50 -21.91 -6.81
N THR A 9 9.47 -21.68 -7.69
CA THR A 9 10.79 -22.33 -7.70
C THR A 9 11.62 -22.08 -6.44
N GLY A 10 11.30 -21.04 -5.66
CA GLY A 10 11.95 -20.75 -4.37
C GLY A 10 11.38 -21.50 -3.17
N CYS A 11 10.10 -21.90 -3.21
CA CYS A 11 9.39 -22.46 -2.04
C CYS A 11 8.99 -23.93 -2.21
N GLY A 12 9.03 -24.48 -3.43
CA GLY A 12 8.73 -25.89 -3.70
C GLY A 12 7.28 -26.31 -3.41
N GLN A 13 6.40 -25.35 -3.11
CA GLN A 13 4.97 -25.60 -2.87
C GLN A 13 4.14 -25.15 -4.09
N PRO A 14 3.02 -25.84 -4.39
CA PRO A 14 2.12 -25.44 -5.46
C PRO A 14 1.54 -24.07 -5.13
N VAL A 15 1.67 -23.12 -6.06
CA VAL A 15 0.91 -21.87 -5.97
C VAL A 15 -0.51 -22.24 -6.36
N GLU A 16 -1.40 -22.31 -5.37
CA GLU A 16 -2.82 -22.42 -5.67
C GLU A 16 -3.23 -21.14 -6.40
N THR A 17 -3.58 -21.28 -7.67
CA THR A 17 -4.05 -20.20 -8.55
C THR A 17 -5.50 -19.81 -8.20
N GLY A 18 -5.79 -19.66 -6.91
CA GLY A 18 -7.09 -19.36 -6.36
C GLY A 18 -6.91 -18.66 -5.02
N GLU A 19 -7.14 -17.35 -5.04
CA GLU A 19 -7.20 -16.46 -3.88
C GLU A 19 -5.86 -16.21 -3.15
N GLY A 20 -5.63 -14.94 -2.88
CA GLY A 20 -4.32 -14.42 -2.47
C GLY A 20 -3.80 -15.10 -1.22
N SER A 21 -2.46 -15.07 -1.09
CA SER A 21 -1.73 -15.29 0.16
C SER A 21 -2.61 -14.90 1.34
N SER A 22 -2.89 -15.86 2.23
CA SER A 22 -3.66 -15.66 3.45
C SER A 22 -2.86 -14.77 4.40
N VAL A 23 -2.66 -13.52 4.01
CA VAL A 23 -2.13 -12.49 4.84
C VAL A 23 -3.20 -12.21 5.87
N ARG A 24 -2.87 -12.40 7.14
CA ARG A 24 -3.80 -12.34 8.25
C ARG A 24 -4.24 -10.88 8.46
N GLY A 25 -5.26 -10.45 7.73
CA GLY A 25 -5.82 -9.10 7.78
C GLY A 25 -6.61 -8.78 6.51
N GLU A 26 -7.64 -7.94 6.63
CA GLU A 26 -8.43 -7.50 5.48
C GLU A 26 -7.79 -6.21 4.90
N PRO A 27 -7.49 -6.15 3.59
CA PRO A 27 -6.95 -4.94 2.98
C PRO A 27 -7.95 -3.79 3.11
N TRP A 28 -7.49 -2.54 3.04
CA TRP A 28 -8.42 -1.41 3.00
C TRP A 28 -9.30 -1.50 1.76
N SER A 29 -10.59 -1.18 1.95
CA SER A 29 -11.51 -1.04 0.84
C SER A 29 -11.00 0.01 -0.14
N LEU A 30 -11.24 -0.21 -1.43
CA LEU A 30 -10.76 0.68 -2.49
C LEU A 30 -11.25 2.12 -2.25
N LEU A 31 -12.50 2.26 -1.77
CA LEU A 31 -13.12 3.54 -1.43
C LEU A 31 -12.41 4.25 -0.27
N MET A 32 -12.00 3.51 0.77
CA MET A 32 -11.19 4.04 1.86
C MET A 32 -9.79 4.45 1.38
N MET A 33 -9.19 3.67 0.47
CA MET A 33 -7.86 3.97 -0.08
C MET A 33 -7.88 5.26 -0.92
N ILE A 34 -8.89 5.43 -1.77
CA ILE A 34 -9.13 6.70 -2.50
C ILE A 34 -9.32 7.86 -1.52
N GLY A 35 -10.15 7.68 -0.49
CA GLY A 35 -10.39 8.72 0.52
C GLY A 35 -9.09 9.16 1.22
N LEU A 36 -8.24 8.20 1.59
CA LEU A 36 -6.94 8.47 2.21
C LEU A 36 -5.97 9.16 1.27
N ILE A 37 -5.93 8.78 -0.01
CA ILE A 37 -5.09 9.47 -1.01
C ILE A 37 -5.54 10.92 -1.15
N VAL A 38 -6.84 11.16 -1.33
CA VAL A 38 -7.38 12.52 -1.45
C VAL A 38 -7.08 13.34 -0.19
N ALA A 39 -7.28 12.78 1.00
CA ALA A 39 -6.94 13.44 2.25
C ALA A 39 -5.43 13.78 2.35
N THR A 40 -4.56 12.88 1.87
CA THR A 40 -3.10 13.08 1.84
C THR A 40 -2.69 14.23 0.94
N LEU A 41 -3.40 14.48 -0.16
CA LEU A 41 -3.10 15.59 -1.07
C LEU A 41 -3.32 16.97 -0.41
N PHE A 42 -4.33 17.09 0.45
CA PHE A 42 -4.62 18.34 1.17
C PHE A 42 -3.88 18.44 2.50
N VAL A 43 -3.67 17.31 3.17
CA VAL A 43 -3.03 17.23 4.49
C VAL A 43 -2.00 16.10 4.46
N PRO A 44 -0.77 16.35 3.96
CA PRO A 44 0.27 15.31 3.82
C PRO A 44 0.60 14.52 5.10
N PRO A 45 0.54 15.11 6.31
CA PRO A 45 0.71 14.34 7.55
C PRO A 45 -0.27 13.18 7.71
N VAL A 46 -1.49 13.28 7.17
CA VAL A 46 -2.50 12.21 7.24
C VAL A 46 -2.01 10.96 6.50
N GLY A 47 -1.43 11.13 5.31
CA GLY A 47 -0.91 10.02 4.53
C GLY A 47 0.30 9.33 5.17
N LEU A 48 1.13 10.10 5.89
CA LEU A 48 2.24 9.54 6.66
C LEU A 48 1.75 8.69 7.83
N VAL A 49 0.84 9.21 8.65
CA VAL A 49 0.30 8.49 9.82
C VAL A 49 -0.47 7.25 9.37
N ALA A 50 -1.39 7.39 8.41
CA ALA A 50 -2.15 6.27 7.90
C ALA A 50 -1.24 5.24 7.20
N GLY A 51 -0.24 5.69 6.45
CA GLY A 51 0.71 4.80 5.81
C GLY A 51 1.55 3.98 6.80
N VAL A 52 1.99 4.59 7.90
CA VAL A 52 2.68 3.88 9.01
C VAL A 52 1.76 2.85 9.66
N ILE A 53 0.49 3.18 9.89
CA ILE A 53 -0.50 2.21 10.40
C ILE A 53 -0.68 1.06 9.39
N GLY A 54 -0.70 1.36 8.09
CA GLY A 54 -0.77 0.36 7.03
C GLY A 54 0.44 -0.57 6.98
N PHE A 55 1.63 -0.10 7.38
CA PHE A 55 2.83 -0.93 7.48
C PHE A 55 2.80 -1.94 8.63
N MET A 56 2.02 -1.67 9.68
CA MET A 56 1.93 -2.54 10.85
C MET A 56 1.14 -3.83 10.58
N ASP A 57 0.35 -3.86 9.51
CA ASP A 57 -0.51 -4.97 9.14
C ASP A 57 -0.02 -5.54 7.81
N GLU A 58 0.38 -6.82 7.78
CA GLU A 58 0.92 -7.43 6.57
C GLU A 58 -0.06 -7.30 5.38
N ALA A 59 -1.37 -7.32 5.66
CA ALA A 59 -2.40 -7.25 4.62
C ALA A 59 -2.50 -5.87 3.97
N LYS A 60 -2.06 -4.84 4.68
CA LYS A 60 -2.11 -3.43 4.25
C LYS A 60 -0.73 -2.89 3.90
N LYS A 61 0.33 -3.68 4.06
CA LYS A 61 1.73 -3.25 3.89
C LYS A 61 1.99 -2.54 2.58
N VAL A 62 1.42 -3.05 1.47
CA VAL A 62 1.57 -2.43 0.14
C VAL A 62 0.78 -1.12 0.04
N GLN A 63 -0.46 -1.08 0.55
CA GLN A 63 -1.28 0.13 0.55
C GLN A 63 -0.70 1.21 1.46
N GLY A 64 -0.16 0.82 2.62
CA GLY A 64 0.57 1.67 3.55
C GLY A 64 1.82 2.27 2.92
N ALA A 65 2.60 1.45 2.20
CA ALA A 65 3.78 1.92 1.47
C ALA A 65 3.44 2.96 0.41
N ILE A 66 2.40 2.73 -0.39
CA ILE A 66 1.92 3.68 -1.39
C ILE A 66 1.53 5.00 -0.73
N LEU A 67 0.73 4.94 0.35
CA LEU A 67 0.24 6.13 1.03
C LEU A 67 1.38 6.92 1.69
N THR A 68 2.36 6.25 2.31
CA THR A 68 3.54 6.92 2.84
C THR A 68 4.38 7.56 1.74
N THR A 69 4.52 6.92 0.58
CA THR A 69 5.33 7.45 -0.53
C THR A 69 4.71 8.74 -1.05
N ILE A 70 3.38 8.73 -1.28
CA ILE A 70 2.62 9.92 -1.66
C ILE A 70 2.73 11.00 -0.57
N GLY A 71 2.58 10.62 0.70
CA GLY A 71 2.66 11.54 1.84
C GLY A 71 4.03 12.22 1.97
N VAL A 72 5.14 11.46 1.89
CA VAL A 72 6.50 12.00 1.90
C VAL A 72 6.71 12.94 0.72
N PHE A 73 6.34 12.50 -0.49
CA PHE A 73 6.50 13.31 -1.70
C PHE A 73 5.75 14.65 -1.61
N MET A 74 4.47 14.62 -1.18
CA MET A 74 3.68 15.83 -1.01
C MET A 74 4.21 16.73 0.11
N THR A 75 4.72 16.13 1.19
CA THR A 75 5.37 16.89 2.28
C THR A 75 6.64 17.59 1.77
N LEU A 76 7.47 16.89 1.01
CA LEU A 76 8.67 17.47 0.40
C LEU A 76 8.32 18.58 -0.59
N LEU A 77 7.29 18.38 -1.44
CA LEU A 77 6.80 19.42 -2.35
C LEU A 77 6.31 20.65 -1.59
N LEU A 78 5.47 20.49 -0.57
CA LEU A 78 5.02 21.62 0.24
C LEU A 78 6.18 22.32 0.93
N THR A 79 7.14 21.56 1.44
CA THR A 79 8.33 22.13 2.08
C THR A 79 9.18 22.93 1.08
N ALA A 80 9.39 22.41 -0.13
CA ALA A 80 10.09 23.12 -1.20
C ALA A 80 9.36 24.43 -1.57
N ILE A 81 8.04 24.39 -1.71
CA ILE A 81 7.20 25.57 -2.00
C ILE A 81 7.32 26.61 -0.88
N ILE A 82 7.25 26.19 0.40
CA ILE A 82 7.38 27.08 1.56
C ILE A 82 8.78 27.71 1.62
N LEU A 83 9.82 26.96 1.26
CA LEU A 83 11.20 27.44 1.22
C LEU A 83 11.54 28.25 -0.04
N GLY A 84 10.62 28.32 -1.02
CA GLY A 84 10.81 29.06 -2.27
C GLY A 84 11.83 28.43 -3.23
N LEU A 85 12.01 27.11 -3.16
CA LEU A 85 12.88 26.32 -4.03
C LEU A 85 12.21 25.98 -5.38
#